data_AF-A0A816FU31-F1
#
_entry.id   AF-A0A816FU31-F1
#
_cell.length_a   1.000
_cell.length_b   1.000
_cell.length_c   1.000
_cell.angle_alpha   90.00
_cell.angle_beta   90.00
_cell.angle_gamma   90.00
#
_symmetry.space_group_name_H-M   'P 1'
#
loop_
_entity.id
_entity.type
_entity.pdbx_description
1 polymer ?
#
loop_
_entity_poly.entity_id
_entity_poly.type
_entity_poly.pdbx_seq_one_letter_code
_entity_poly.pdbx_strand_id
1 'polypeptide(L)'
;MKKYQDKIKEDKVKYDAAKAKVRARNNSIRTKLTEVDLAKFRLQAKIRQQKCRENKRKRLINIPSVRTFKTHQSFSKTLKKFCLLSKSKHQRTSLKLADKLKDDVHNFYVRNNISYQLPGKRDVVITKEDDGSKITYQKRILLNSLRENYELFKEENKNVNLSRSSFAEFRPVFVIPKAALAHRNCLCLYHENICLLLKSLDKYVGGNYCSSLETFTDILVCSTNNEDCIVGCCVICENFFSDKVEEQVSNGSAKIAWSQMNE
;
A
#
# COMPACT_ATOMS: atom_id res chain seq x y z
N MET A 1 15.27 10.08 16.57
CA MET A 1 13.97 9.72 15.96
C MET A 1 12.86 9.42 16.98
N LYS A 2 13.07 8.54 17.98
CA LYS A 2 12.04 8.16 18.98
C LYS A 2 11.42 9.36 19.74
N LYS A 3 12.27 10.26 20.28
CA LYS A 3 11.85 11.49 20.97
C LYS A 3 10.94 12.42 20.15
N TYR A 4 11.09 12.46 18.82
CA TYR A 4 10.26 13.29 17.93
C TYR A 4 8.88 12.68 17.71
N GLN A 5 8.81 11.36 17.51
CA GLN A 5 7.54 10.65 17.36
C GLN A 5 6.70 10.71 18.64
N ASP A 6 7.35 10.64 19.80
CA ASP A 6 6.67 10.74 21.10
C ASP A 6 6.09 12.16 21.31
N LYS A 7 6.82 13.20 20.89
CA LYS A 7 6.32 14.59 20.93
C LYS A 7 5.10 14.81 20.03
N ILE A 8 5.09 14.24 18.81
CA ILE A 8 3.93 14.29 17.91
C ILE A 8 2.70 13.60 18.54
N LYS A 9 2.90 12.46 19.21
CA LYS A 9 1.81 11.76 19.91
C LYS A 9 1.26 12.62 21.05
N GLU A 10 2.14 13.23 21.84
CA GLU A 10 1.75 14.09 22.96
C GLU A 10 0.96 15.34 22.49
N ASP A 11 1.40 15.98 21.40
CA ASP A 11 0.71 17.12 20.80
C ASP A 11 -0.67 16.74 20.25
N LYS A 12 -0.79 15.55 19.65
CA LYS A 12 -2.08 15.01 19.20
C LYS A 12 -3.05 14.79 20.35
N VAL A 13 -2.57 14.21 21.47
CA VAL A 13 -3.37 14.01 22.68
C VAL A 13 -3.84 15.35 23.26
N LYS A 14 -2.95 16.35 23.32
CA LYS A 14 -3.30 17.72 23.77
C LYS A 14 -4.36 18.37 22.87
N TYR A 15 -4.22 18.24 21.55
CA TYR A 15 -5.19 18.75 20.58
C TYR A 15 -6.57 18.08 20.73
N ASP A 16 -6.61 16.75 20.83
CA ASP A 16 -7.86 16.00 20.97
C ASP A 16 -8.55 16.30 22.31
N ALA A 17 -7.79 16.46 23.39
CA ALA A 17 -8.31 16.89 24.69
C ALA A 17 -8.91 18.30 24.65
N ALA A 18 -8.24 19.27 24.00
CA ALA A 18 -8.77 20.61 23.82
C ALA A 18 -10.07 20.60 23.01
N LYS A 19 -10.12 19.80 21.94
CA LYS A 19 -11.31 19.63 21.09
C LYS A 19 -12.46 18.98 21.86
N ALA A 20 -12.18 17.98 22.71
CA ALA A 20 -13.17 17.35 23.57
C ALA A 20 -13.76 18.35 24.59
N LYS A 21 -12.93 19.17 25.23
CA LYS A 21 -13.39 20.24 26.15
C LYS A 21 -14.30 21.26 25.45
N VAL A 22 -13.95 21.68 24.23
CA VAL A 22 -14.78 22.60 23.44
C VAL A 22 -16.12 21.95 23.08
N ARG A 23 -16.14 20.67 22.68
CA ARG A 23 -17.38 19.93 22.40
C ARG A 23 -18.25 19.80 23.64
N ALA A 24 -17.66 19.48 24.79
CA ALA A 24 -18.38 19.38 26.06
C ALA A 24 -19.00 20.73 26.48
N ARG A 25 -18.25 21.84 26.35
CA ARG A 25 -18.76 23.20 26.58
C ARG A 25 -19.91 23.55 25.62
N ASN A 26 -19.77 23.23 24.34
CA ASN A 26 -20.83 23.49 23.36
C ASN A 26 -22.07 22.63 23.61
N ASN A 27 -21.90 21.38 24.05
CA ASN A 27 -23.00 20.50 24.42
C ASN A 27 -23.69 20.97 25.71
N SER A 28 -22.94 21.41 26.73
CA SER A 28 -23.52 21.90 27.98
C SER A 28 -24.27 23.23 27.79
N ILE A 29 -23.79 24.08 26.88
CA ILE A 29 -24.55 25.25 26.42
C ILE A 29 -25.83 24.77 25.71
N ARG A 30 -25.74 23.78 24.82
CA ARG A 30 -26.89 23.25 24.07
C ARG A 30 -27.98 22.63 24.95
N THR A 31 -27.61 21.94 26.03
CA THR A 31 -28.55 21.29 26.96
C THR A 31 -29.24 22.29 27.90
N LYS A 32 -28.68 23.49 28.07
CA LYS A 32 -29.25 24.56 28.91
C LYS A 32 -30.17 25.52 28.14
N LEU A 33 -30.31 25.35 26.83
CA LEU A 33 -31.14 26.20 25.99
C LEU A 33 -32.55 25.62 25.87
N THR A 34 -33.55 26.48 25.99
CA THR A 34 -34.93 26.15 25.64
C THR A 34 -35.04 25.82 24.13
N GLU A 35 -36.08 25.11 23.71
CA GLU A 35 -36.24 24.72 22.29
C GLU A 35 -36.22 25.92 21.33
N VAL A 36 -36.79 27.06 21.75
CA VAL A 36 -36.81 28.31 20.98
C VAL A 36 -35.41 28.90 20.83
N ASP A 37 -34.62 28.91 21.91
CA ASP A 37 -33.25 29.44 21.88
C ASP A 37 -32.29 28.52 21.14
N LEU A 38 -32.53 27.20 21.18
CA LEU A 38 -31.80 26.22 20.40
C LEU A 38 -32.04 26.40 18.89
N ALA A 39 -33.27 26.72 18.49
CA ALA A 39 -33.60 27.03 17.09
C ALA A 39 -32.89 28.32 16.62
N LYS A 40 -32.91 29.38 17.43
CA LYS A 40 -32.16 30.63 17.16
C LYS A 40 -30.66 30.38 17.00
N PHE A 41 -30.05 29.57 17.88
CA PHE A 41 -28.64 29.22 17.79
C PHE A 41 -28.30 28.46 16.50
N ARG A 42 -29.12 27.48 16.11
CA ARG A 42 -28.94 26.73 14.85
C ARG A 42 -29.07 27.64 13.62
N LEU A 43 -30.04 28.57 13.63
CA LEU A 43 -30.23 29.54 12.56
C LEU A 43 -29.02 30.46 12.43
N GLN A 44 -28.49 30.98 13.55
CA GLN A 44 -27.33 31.86 13.53
C GLN A 44 -26.06 31.14 13.07
N ALA A 45 -25.89 29.86 13.40
CA ALA A 45 -24.81 29.03 12.87
C ALA A 45 -24.91 28.84 11.34
N LYS A 46 -26.11 28.61 10.81
CA LYS A 46 -26.35 28.54 9.36
C LYS A 46 -26.01 29.87 8.67
N ILE A 47 -26.44 31.00 9.22
CA ILE A 47 -26.13 32.33 8.69
C ILE A 47 -24.61 32.59 8.66
N ARG A 48 -23.88 32.21 9.72
CA ARG A 48 -22.41 32.31 9.76
C ARG A 48 -21.73 31.48 8.68
N GLN A 49 -22.19 30.24 8.46
CA GLN A 49 -21.66 29.38 7.39
C GLN A 49 -21.93 29.98 6.00
N GLN A 50 -23.10 30.56 5.78
CA GLN A 50 -23.45 31.23 4.54
C GLN A 50 -22.55 32.43 4.26
N LYS A 51 -22.37 33.33 5.23
CA LYS A 51 -21.44 34.47 5.12
C LYS A 51 -19.99 34.03 4.82
N CYS A 52 -19.52 32.94 5.43
CA CYS A 52 -18.20 32.40 5.15
C CYS A 52 -18.06 31.92 3.69
N ARG A 53 -19.07 31.22 3.16
CA ARG A 53 -19.12 30.77 1.76
C ARG A 53 -19.16 31.94 0.79
N GLU A 54 -19.94 32.97 1.09
CA GLU A 54 -20.05 34.18 0.28
C GLU A 54 -18.72 34.97 0.27
N ASN A 55 -18.08 35.15 1.41
CA ASN A 55 -16.77 35.79 1.48
C ASN A 55 -15.70 35.02 0.71
N LYS A 56 -15.73 33.68 0.75
CA LYS A 56 -14.86 32.83 -0.07
C LYS A 56 -15.13 33.02 -1.57
N ARG A 57 -16.40 33.11 -1.99
CA ARG A 57 -16.77 33.41 -3.38
C ARG A 57 -16.28 34.79 -3.81
N LYS A 58 -16.48 35.84 -3.00
CA LYS A 58 -15.99 37.20 -3.27
C LYS A 58 -14.46 37.24 -3.43
N ARG A 59 -13.73 36.52 -2.56
CA ARG A 59 -12.27 36.38 -2.69
C ARG A 59 -11.84 35.68 -3.98
N LEU A 60 -12.60 34.69 -4.47
CA LEU A 60 -12.30 34.02 -5.73
C LEU A 60 -12.56 34.89 -6.97
N ILE A 61 -13.48 35.86 -6.86
CA ILE A 61 -13.82 36.79 -7.95
C ILE A 61 -12.78 37.92 -8.04
N ASN A 62 -12.21 38.36 -6.91
CA ASN A 62 -11.27 39.48 -6.84
C ASN A 62 -9.78 39.10 -6.98
N ILE A 63 -9.44 37.88 -7.41
CA ILE A 63 -8.04 37.51 -7.69
C ILE A 63 -7.70 37.96 -9.11
N PRO A 64 -6.72 38.87 -9.32
CA PRO A 64 -6.26 39.22 -10.65
C PRO A 64 -5.74 37.97 -11.36
N SER A 65 -6.13 37.81 -12.62
CA SER A 65 -5.83 36.66 -13.48
C SER A 65 -4.33 36.55 -13.83
N VAL A 66 -3.49 36.18 -12.86
CA VAL A 66 -2.18 35.60 -13.17
C VAL A 66 -2.37 34.08 -13.18
N ARG A 67 -2.87 33.56 -14.31
CA ARG A 67 -3.16 32.13 -14.50
C ARG A 67 -1.87 31.36 -14.79
N THR A 68 -1.14 30.98 -13.75
CA THR A 68 -0.22 29.84 -13.84
C THR A 68 -0.98 28.57 -13.45
N PHE A 69 -1.25 27.71 -14.43
CA PHE A 69 -1.92 26.43 -14.19
C PHE A 69 -0.99 25.53 -13.37
N LYS A 70 -1.23 25.40 -12.07
CA LYS A 70 -0.35 24.68 -11.14
C LYS A 70 -0.31 23.16 -11.36
N THR A 71 -1.22 22.57 -12.16
CA THR A 71 -1.22 21.12 -12.46
C THR A 71 -1.85 20.79 -13.82
N HIS A 72 -1.32 19.78 -14.52
CA HIS A 72 -1.81 19.29 -15.83
C HIS A 72 -3.32 18.98 -15.84
N GLN A 73 -3.85 18.42 -14.75
CA GLN A 73 -5.28 18.11 -14.62
C GLN A 73 -6.18 19.37 -14.62
N SER A 74 -5.67 20.52 -14.15
CA SER A 74 -6.41 21.79 -14.15
C SER A 74 -6.45 22.44 -15.55
N PHE A 75 -5.41 22.21 -16.35
CA PHE A 75 -5.34 22.64 -17.75
C PHE A 75 -6.31 21.83 -18.61
N SER A 76 -6.29 20.50 -18.52
CA SER A 76 -7.19 19.63 -19.29
C SER A 76 -8.68 19.88 -18.97
N LYS A 77 -9.02 20.19 -17.71
CA LYS A 77 -10.40 20.56 -17.32
C LYS A 77 -10.82 21.91 -17.90
N THR A 78 -9.90 22.87 -17.98
CA THR A 78 -10.15 24.18 -18.58
C THR A 78 -10.33 24.09 -20.09
N LEU A 79 -9.48 23.31 -20.79
CA LEU A 79 -9.62 23.08 -22.23
C LEU A 79 -10.93 22.36 -22.59
N LYS A 80 -11.37 21.39 -21.78
CA LYS A 80 -12.68 20.75 -21.91
C LYS A 80 -13.84 21.74 -21.70
N LYS A 81 -13.66 22.76 -20.87
CA LYS A 81 -14.65 23.82 -20.62
C LYS A 81 -14.74 24.82 -21.79
N PHE A 82 -13.63 25.09 -22.46
CA PHE A 82 -13.57 25.96 -23.65
C PHE A 82 -13.80 25.20 -24.97
N CYS A 83 -14.26 23.95 -24.92
CA CYS A 83 -14.62 23.12 -26.08
C CYS A 83 -13.52 22.92 -27.14
N LEU A 84 -12.24 23.14 -26.81
CA LEU A 84 -11.12 22.99 -27.74
C LEU A 84 -10.69 21.53 -27.97
N LEU A 85 -11.22 20.60 -27.16
CA LEU A 85 -11.07 19.15 -27.37
C LEU A 85 -12.41 18.58 -27.76
N SER A 86 -12.47 17.91 -28.91
CA SER A 86 -13.66 17.16 -29.30
C SER A 86 -13.99 16.17 -28.18
N LYS A 87 -15.27 16.13 -27.76
CA LYS A 87 -15.73 15.11 -26.83
C LYS A 87 -15.64 13.78 -27.57
N SER A 88 -14.61 12.99 -27.32
CA SER A 88 -14.55 11.62 -27.83
C SER A 88 -15.83 10.92 -27.37
N LYS A 89 -16.74 10.62 -28.30
CA LYS A 89 -17.94 9.81 -28.05
C LYS A 89 -17.50 8.35 -27.89
N HIS A 90 -16.65 8.05 -26.92
CA HIS A 90 -16.55 6.69 -26.43
C HIS A 90 -17.80 6.45 -25.62
N GLN A 91 -18.85 5.98 -26.30
CA GLN A 91 -19.89 5.21 -25.62
C GLN A 91 -19.15 4.07 -24.94
N ARG A 92 -19.08 4.11 -23.61
CA ARG A 92 -18.78 2.90 -22.84
C ARG A 92 -19.98 1.99 -23.04
N THR A 93 -19.98 1.24 -24.13
CA THR A 93 -20.76 0.03 -24.20
C THR A 93 -20.22 -0.82 -23.05
N SER A 94 -21.01 -0.92 -21.98
CA SER A 94 -20.87 -2.02 -21.04
C SER A 94 -21.20 -3.28 -21.84
N LEU A 95 -20.26 -3.73 -22.67
CA LEU A 95 -20.31 -5.06 -23.24
C LEU A 95 -20.42 -5.95 -22.01
N LYS A 96 -21.58 -6.59 -21.84
CA LYS A 96 -21.72 -7.66 -20.87
C LYS A 96 -20.68 -8.69 -21.29
N LEU A 97 -19.49 -8.65 -20.68
CA LEU A 97 -18.50 -9.67 -20.90
C LEU A 97 -19.16 -10.99 -20.50
N ALA A 98 -19.05 -11.98 -21.38
CA ALA A 98 -19.71 -13.26 -21.21
C ALA A 98 -19.38 -13.82 -19.82
N ASP A 99 -20.39 -14.31 -19.09
CA ASP A 99 -20.18 -14.81 -17.73
C ASP A 99 -19.17 -15.96 -17.70
N LYS A 100 -19.12 -16.77 -18.78
CA LYS A 100 -18.07 -17.78 -19.01
C LYS A 100 -16.65 -17.23 -18.84
N LEU A 101 -16.38 -16.04 -19.36
CA LEU A 101 -15.06 -15.43 -19.28
C LEU A 101 -14.74 -14.95 -17.86
N LYS A 102 -15.74 -14.52 -17.10
CA LYS A 102 -15.56 -14.23 -15.67
C LYS A 102 -15.24 -15.51 -14.91
N ASP A 103 -15.94 -16.61 -15.23
CA ASP A 103 -15.70 -17.92 -14.62
C ASP A 103 -14.30 -18.44 -14.96
N ASP A 104 -13.83 -18.29 -16.21
CA ASP A 104 -12.48 -18.66 -16.62
C ASP A 104 -11.41 -17.87 -15.84
N VAL A 105 -11.60 -16.56 -15.69
CA VAL A 105 -10.70 -15.70 -14.89
C VAL A 105 -10.77 -16.09 -13.42
N HIS A 106 -11.96 -16.35 -12.87
CA HIS A 106 -12.15 -16.80 -11.50
C HIS A 106 -11.39 -18.11 -11.26
N ASN A 107 -11.58 -19.10 -12.14
CA ASN A 107 -10.93 -20.40 -12.06
C ASN A 107 -9.42 -20.30 -12.19
N PHE A 108 -8.91 -19.42 -13.07
CA PHE A 108 -7.48 -19.14 -13.18
C PHE A 108 -6.89 -18.66 -11.84
N TYR A 109 -7.55 -17.71 -11.17
CA TYR A 109 -7.05 -17.17 -9.90
C TYR A 109 -7.04 -18.19 -8.75
N VAL A 110 -7.92 -19.19 -8.76
CA VAL A 110 -8.05 -20.19 -7.70
C VAL A 110 -7.01 -21.31 -7.81
N ARG A 111 -6.33 -21.45 -8.95
CA ARG A 111 -5.32 -22.52 -9.15
C ARG A 111 -4.16 -22.39 -8.18
N ASN A 112 -3.65 -23.53 -7.70
CA ASN A 112 -2.56 -23.59 -6.71
C ASN A 112 -1.22 -23.04 -7.22
N ASN A 113 -1.00 -23.05 -8.54
CA ASN A 113 0.18 -22.47 -9.19
C ASN A 113 0.06 -20.95 -9.42
N ILE A 114 -1.12 -20.36 -9.20
CA ILE A 114 -1.38 -18.92 -9.36
C ILE A 114 -1.51 -18.24 -7.98
N SER A 115 -2.23 -18.89 -7.07
CA SER A 115 -2.39 -18.44 -5.70
C SER A 115 -2.32 -19.60 -4.72
N TYR A 116 -1.80 -19.34 -3.52
CA TYR A 116 -1.78 -20.32 -2.43
C TYR A 116 -2.79 -19.93 -1.35
N GLN A 117 -3.42 -20.92 -0.72
CA GLN A 117 -4.39 -20.71 0.34
C GLN A 117 -3.69 -20.50 1.69
N LEU A 118 -4.15 -19.52 2.46
CA LEU A 118 -3.65 -19.31 3.81
C LEU A 118 -4.20 -20.39 4.76
N PRO A 119 -3.41 -20.93 5.71
CA PRO A 119 -3.86 -22.00 6.59
C PRO A 119 -4.64 -21.50 7.82
N GLY A 120 -4.60 -20.21 8.14
CA GLY A 120 -5.14 -19.68 9.39
C GLY A 120 -6.66 -19.64 9.44
N LYS A 121 -7.28 -20.08 10.54
CA LYS A 121 -8.75 -19.98 10.75
C LYS A 121 -9.28 -18.53 10.71
N ARG A 122 -8.43 -17.54 10.99
CA ARG A 122 -8.76 -16.10 10.92
C ARG A 122 -8.61 -15.54 9.51
N ASP A 123 -8.00 -16.28 8.60
CA ASP A 123 -7.74 -15.86 7.23
C ASP A 123 -8.92 -16.17 6.32
N VAL A 124 -10.11 -15.73 6.74
CA VAL A 124 -11.36 -15.89 6.00
C VAL A 124 -11.87 -14.55 5.49
N VAL A 125 -12.60 -14.59 4.37
CA VAL A 125 -13.32 -13.47 3.76
C VAL A 125 -14.77 -13.87 3.58
N ILE A 126 -15.69 -13.04 4.06
CA ILE A 126 -17.12 -13.25 3.91
C ILE A 126 -17.59 -12.40 2.74
N THR A 127 -18.11 -13.03 1.70
CA THR A 127 -18.70 -12.38 0.53
C THR A 127 -20.20 -12.62 0.52
N LYS A 128 -20.96 -11.61 0.07
CA LYS A 128 -22.41 -11.74 -0.14
C LYS A 128 -22.66 -12.11 -1.60
N GLU A 129 -23.49 -13.12 -1.83
CA GLU A 129 -23.97 -13.44 -3.17
C GLU A 129 -25.17 -12.56 -3.56
N ASP A 130 -25.55 -12.65 -4.83
CA ASP A 130 -26.70 -11.92 -5.39
C ASP A 130 -28.02 -12.31 -4.70
N ASP A 131 -28.12 -13.54 -4.21
CA ASP A 131 -29.27 -14.05 -3.44
C ASP A 131 -29.29 -13.55 -1.97
N GLY A 132 -28.31 -12.74 -1.56
CA GLY A 132 -28.17 -12.22 -0.20
C GLY A 132 -27.58 -13.22 0.81
N SER A 133 -27.27 -14.44 0.36
CA SER A 133 -26.55 -15.46 1.11
C SER A 133 -25.14 -14.96 1.47
N LYS A 134 -24.57 -15.43 2.58
CA LYS A 134 -23.18 -15.13 2.97
C LYS A 134 -22.35 -16.39 2.79
N ILE A 135 -21.36 -16.33 1.90
CA ILE A 135 -20.38 -17.41 1.73
C ILE A 135 -19.06 -16.97 2.34
N THR A 136 -18.44 -17.91 3.07
CA THR A 136 -17.12 -17.71 3.68
C THR A 136 -16.07 -18.42 2.84
N TYR A 137 -15.09 -17.67 2.35
CA TYR A 137 -13.96 -18.18 1.59
C TYR A 137 -12.68 -18.06 2.40
N GLN A 138 -11.79 -19.04 2.30
CA GLN A 138 -10.43 -18.92 2.81
C GLN A 138 -9.62 -17.98 1.90
N LYS A 139 -8.86 -17.07 2.49
CA LYS A 139 -7.99 -16.14 1.75
C LYS A 139 -6.94 -16.91 0.96
N ARG A 140 -6.70 -16.45 -0.26
CA ARG A 140 -5.61 -16.90 -1.12
C ARG A 140 -4.69 -15.74 -1.43
N ILE A 141 -3.39 -15.99 -1.53
CA ILE A 141 -2.38 -14.99 -1.86
C ILE A 141 -1.83 -15.28 -3.25
N LEU A 142 -1.80 -14.26 -4.11
CA LEU A 142 -1.15 -14.36 -5.42
C LEU A 142 0.36 -14.58 -5.27
N LEU A 143 0.89 -15.55 -6.01
CA LEU A 143 2.33 -15.82 -6.07
C LEU A 143 3.05 -14.71 -6.84
N ASN A 144 2.51 -14.36 -8.01
CA ASN A 144 3.07 -13.37 -8.92
C ASN A 144 2.29 -12.04 -8.88
N SER A 145 2.83 -11.01 -9.52
CA SER A 145 2.14 -9.72 -9.70
C SER A 145 0.91 -9.88 -10.61
N LEU A 146 -0.03 -8.92 -10.55
CA LEU A 146 -1.20 -8.91 -11.45
C LEU A 146 -0.80 -8.78 -12.92
N ARG A 147 0.36 -8.18 -13.20
CA ARG A 147 0.88 -8.03 -14.56
C ARG A 147 1.30 -9.38 -15.13
N GLU A 148 2.15 -10.10 -14.40
CA GLU A 148 2.66 -11.41 -14.82
C GLU A 148 1.51 -12.42 -14.94
N ASN A 149 0.59 -12.43 -13.97
CA ASN A 149 -0.59 -13.31 -14.03
C ASN A 149 -1.48 -13.03 -15.25
N TYR A 150 -1.60 -11.77 -15.68
CA TYR A 150 -2.33 -11.44 -16.90
C TYR A 150 -1.62 -11.93 -18.16
N GLU A 151 -0.30 -11.81 -18.20
CA GLU A 151 0.52 -12.31 -19.31
C GLU A 151 0.38 -13.84 -19.42
N LEU A 152 0.48 -14.57 -18.30
CA LEU A 152 0.21 -16.02 -18.22
C LEU A 152 -1.20 -16.38 -18.69
N PHE A 153 -2.22 -15.65 -18.21
CA PHE A 153 -3.61 -15.90 -18.63
C PHE A 153 -3.79 -15.72 -20.14
N LYS A 154 -3.13 -14.72 -20.74
CA LYS A 154 -3.16 -14.45 -22.18
C LYS A 154 -2.42 -15.50 -23.00
N GLU A 155 -1.33 -16.05 -22.48
CA GLU A 155 -0.59 -17.14 -23.11
C GLU A 155 -1.44 -18.42 -23.20
N GLU A 156 -2.17 -18.74 -22.13
CA GLU A 156 -3.11 -19.87 -22.09
C GLU A 156 -4.37 -19.61 -22.93
N ASN A 157 -4.85 -18.36 -22.97
CA ASN A 157 -6.12 -17.98 -23.59
C ASN A 157 -5.93 -16.94 -24.71
N LYS A 158 -5.18 -17.33 -25.76
CA LYS A 158 -4.80 -16.44 -26.87
C LYS A 158 -5.98 -15.78 -27.60
N ASN A 159 -7.15 -16.43 -27.59
CA ASN A 159 -8.35 -15.96 -28.28
C ASN A 159 -9.24 -15.03 -27.44
N VAL A 160 -8.92 -14.82 -26.17
CA VAL A 160 -9.76 -14.04 -25.25
C VAL A 160 -9.38 -12.57 -25.31
N ASN A 161 -10.30 -11.70 -25.78
CA ASN A 161 -10.10 -10.25 -25.78
C ASN A 161 -10.47 -9.62 -24.43
N LEU A 162 -9.56 -9.74 -23.47
CA LEU A 162 -9.66 -9.16 -22.13
C LEU A 162 -8.56 -8.12 -21.93
N SER A 163 -8.90 -6.97 -21.33
CA SER A 163 -7.93 -5.95 -20.92
C SER A 163 -7.33 -6.24 -19.54
N ARG A 164 -6.11 -5.74 -19.27
CA ARG A 164 -5.47 -5.84 -17.93
C ARG A 164 -6.34 -5.30 -16.80
N SER A 165 -7.02 -4.18 -17.03
CA SER A 165 -7.88 -3.57 -16.02
C SER A 165 -9.09 -4.45 -15.71
N SER A 166 -9.74 -4.97 -16.76
CA SER A 166 -10.88 -5.90 -16.60
C SER A 166 -10.46 -7.20 -15.93
N PHE A 167 -9.29 -7.75 -16.26
CA PHE A 167 -8.71 -8.91 -15.58
C PHE A 167 -8.51 -8.69 -14.08
N ALA A 168 -8.01 -7.52 -13.71
CA ALA A 168 -7.81 -7.16 -12.31
C ALA A 168 -9.14 -6.93 -11.57
N GLU A 169 -10.17 -6.42 -12.25
CA GLU A 169 -11.52 -6.22 -11.72
C GLU A 169 -12.25 -7.55 -11.48
N PHE A 170 -12.05 -8.55 -12.34
CA PHE A 170 -12.63 -9.89 -12.18
C PHE A 170 -11.91 -10.76 -11.15
N ARG A 171 -10.88 -10.24 -10.49
CA ARG A 171 -10.21 -10.97 -9.41
C ARG A 171 -11.20 -11.21 -8.26
N PRO A 172 -11.35 -12.47 -7.79
CA PRO A 172 -12.20 -12.76 -6.64
C PRO A 172 -11.70 -12.02 -5.40
N VAL A 173 -12.63 -11.55 -4.57
CA VAL A 173 -12.31 -10.71 -3.38
C VAL A 173 -11.43 -11.44 -2.37
N PHE A 174 -11.58 -12.77 -2.27
CA PHE A 174 -10.78 -13.61 -1.38
C PHE A 174 -9.35 -13.89 -1.89
N VAL A 175 -9.03 -13.50 -3.13
CA VAL A 175 -7.69 -13.58 -3.71
C VAL A 175 -6.99 -12.24 -3.57
N ILE A 176 -5.95 -12.22 -2.74
CA ILE A 176 -5.27 -11.01 -2.28
C ILE A 176 -3.90 -10.89 -2.97
N PRO A 177 -3.57 -9.73 -3.55
CA PRO A 177 -2.22 -9.47 -4.06
C PRO A 177 -1.20 -9.49 -2.92
N LYS A 178 0.00 -10.04 -3.18
CA LYS A 178 1.11 -10.03 -2.23
C LYS A 178 1.44 -8.61 -1.71
N ALA A 179 1.30 -7.60 -2.56
CA ALA A 179 1.52 -6.19 -2.20
C ALA A 179 0.53 -5.64 -1.14
N ALA A 180 -0.62 -6.28 -0.95
CA ALA A 180 -1.61 -5.90 0.06
C ALA A 180 -1.37 -6.57 1.42
N LEU A 181 -0.39 -7.47 1.53
CA LEU A 181 0.01 -8.05 2.80
C LEU A 181 0.78 -7.05 3.66
N ALA A 182 0.50 -7.05 4.95
CA ALA A 182 1.17 -6.19 5.93
C ALA A 182 2.66 -6.54 6.12
N HIS A 183 3.03 -7.79 5.85
CA HIS A 183 4.40 -8.28 5.93
C HIS A 183 4.87 -8.63 4.52
N ARG A 184 5.94 -7.97 4.05
CA ARG A 184 6.55 -8.21 2.73
C ARG A 184 7.68 -9.25 2.79
N ASN A 185 7.83 -9.95 3.91
CA ASN A 185 9.00 -10.78 4.15
C ASN A 185 8.77 -12.18 3.56
N CYS A 186 9.77 -12.74 2.88
CA CYS A 186 9.75 -14.17 2.56
C CYS A 186 9.75 -14.94 3.86
N LEU A 187 8.90 -15.97 3.98
CA LEU A 187 8.93 -16.95 5.08
C LEU A 187 9.56 -18.27 4.61
N CYS A 188 10.28 -18.25 3.49
CA CYS A 188 10.96 -19.41 2.97
C CYS A 188 12.18 -19.73 3.84
N LEU A 189 12.46 -21.02 3.98
CA LEU A 189 13.56 -21.56 4.80
C LEU A 189 14.89 -20.86 4.50
N TYR A 190 15.21 -20.66 3.22
CA TYR A 190 16.44 -19.98 2.79
C TYR A 190 16.56 -18.55 3.34
N HIS A 191 15.52 -17.73 3.18
CA HIS A 191 15.56 -16.33 3.64
C HIS A 191 15.53 -16.23 5.16
N GLU A 192 14.79 -17.09 5.86
CA GLU A 192 14.76 -17.06 7.32
C GLU A 192 16.09 -17.56 7.91
N ASN A 193 16.64 -18.67 7.40
CA ASN A 193 17.89 -19.25 7.91
C ASN A 193 19.08 -18.30 7.71
N ILE A 194 19.19 -17.63 6.57
CA ILE A 194 20.26 -16.62 6.38
C ILE A 194 20.07 -15.42 7.32
N CYS A 195 18.83 -14.97 7.55
CA CYS A 195 18.56 -13.90 8.51
C CYS A 195 18.91 -14.29 9.94
N LEU A 196 18.65 -15.54 10.33
CA LEU A 196 19.02 -16.07 11.66
C LEU A 196 20.54 -16.17 11.81
N LEU A 197 21.25 -16.60 10.76
CA LEU A 197 22.71 -16.64 10.74
C LEU A 197 23.30 -15.23 10.90
N LEU A 198 22.84 -14.26 10.09
CA LEU A 198 23.33 -12.87 10.14
C LEU A 198 23.12 -12.23 11.51
N LYS A 199 21.97 -12.46 12.16
CA LYS A 199 21.72 -11.99 13.53
C LYS A 199 22.68 -12.58 14.56
N SER A 200 23.14 -13.82 14.36
CA SER A 200 24.17 -14.41 15.21
C SER A 200 25.54 -13.80 14.93
N LEU A 201 25.87 -13.54 13.66
CA LEU A 201 27.14 -12.93 13.23
C LEU A 201 27.30 -11.46 13.66
N ASP A 202 26.21 -10.69 13.69
CA ASP A 202 26.21 -9.24 14.01
C ASP A 202 26.80 -8.92 15.40
N LYS A 203 26.84 -9.91 16.30
CA LYS A 203 27.46 -9.79 17.63
C LYS A 203 28.99 -9.86 17.60
N TYR A 204 29.56 -10.42 16.55
CA TYR A 204 30.99 -10.75 16.42
C TYR A 204 31.69 -9.93 15.33
N VAL A 205 30.91 -9.46 14.34
CA VAL A 205 31.38 -8.60 13.26
C VAL A 205 31.11 -7.14 13.64
N GLY A 206 32.15 -6.33 13.75
CA GLY A 206 32.01 -4.88 13.98
C GLY A 206 31.34 -4.18 12.79
N GLY A 207 30.75 -2.99 13.01
CA GLY A 207 30.29 -2.13 11.91
C GLY A 207 28.84 -2.30 11.43
N ASN A 208 28.00 -3.06 12.15
CA ASN A 208 26.57 -3.30 11.84
C ASN A 208 26.31 -3.89 10.44
N TYR A 209 27.32 -4.53 9.83
CA TYR A 209 27.23 -5.07 8.49
C TYR A 209 26.24 -6.24 8.37
N CYS A 210 26.02 -6.98 9.45
CA CYS A 210 25.14 -8.14 9.51
C CYS A 210 23.76 -7.83 10.11
N SER A 211 23.42 -6.56 10.29
CA SER A 211 22.18 -6.14 10.96
C SER A 211 20.89 -6.51 10.22
N SER A 212 20.96 -6.63 8.89
CA SER A 212 19.88 -7.13 8.05
C SER A 212 20.42 -7.74 6.76
N LEU A 213 19.62 -8.59 6.11
CA LEU A 213 19.99 -9.19 4.82
C LEU A 213 20.20 -8.12 3.73
N GLU A 214 19.39 -7.07 3.72
CA GLU A 214 19.50 -5.96 2.77
C GLU A 214 20.82 -5.21 2.97
N THR A 215 21.11 -4.82 4.21
CA THR A 215 22.37 -4.17 4.58
C THR A 215 23.58 -5.03 4.23
N PHE A 216 23.54 -6.32 4.59
CA PHE A 216 24.61 -7.26 4.29
C PHE A 216 24.86 -7.35 2.78
N THR A 217 23.80 -7.48 1.98
CA THR A 217 23.92 -7.53 0.51
C THR A 217 24.52 -6.24 -0.04
N ASP A 218 24.00 -5.08 0.37
CA ASP A 218 24.46 -3.76 -0.09
C ASP A 218 25.95 -3.50 0.19
N ILE A 219 26.51 -4.10 1.24
CA ILE A 219 27.91 -3.93 1.61
C ILE A 219 28.83 -4.82 0.77
N LEU A 220 28.35 -6.01 0.38
CA LEU A 220 29.11 -6.99 -0.39
C LEU A 220 29.19 -6.68 -1.88
N VAL A 221 28.28 -5.87 -2.41
CA VAL A 221 28.25 -5.55 -3.84
C VAL A 221 28.38 -4.06 -4.11
N CYS A 222 28.89 -3.70 -5.30
CA CYS A 222 28.86 -2.31 -5.76
C CYS A 222 27.44 -1.81 -6.05
N SER A 223 26.57 -2.70 -6.55
CA SER A 223 25.18 -2.39 -6.88
C SER A 223 24.33 -3.65 -6.84
N THR A 224 23.18 -3.57 -6.16
CA THR A 224 22.19 -4.64 -6.09
C THR A 224 21.38 -4.82 -7.37
N ASN A 225 21.50 -3.89 -8.32
CA ASN A 225 20.83 -3.97 -9.63
C ASN A 225 21.74 -4.55 -10.72
N ASN A 226 23.02 -4.80 -10.44
CA ASN A 226 23.96 -5.36 -11.39
C ASN A 226 24.06 -6.88 -11.19
N GLU A 227 23.71 -7.65 -12.21
CA GLU A 227 23.73 -9.11 -12.19
C GLU A 227 25.13 -9.64 -11.90
N ASP A 228 26.17 -9.12 -12.55
CA ASP A 228 27.56 -9.54 -12.37
C ASP A 228 28.03 -9.39 -10.91
N CYS A 229 27.52 -8.38 -10.21
CA CYS A 229 27.82 -8.18 -8.79
C CYS A 229 27.12 -9.22 -7.92
N ILE A 230 25.83 -9.50 -8.18
CA ILE A 230 25.03 -10.45 -7.40
C ILE A 230 25.51 -11.89 -7.59
N VAL A 231 26.00 -12.24 -8.78
CA VAL A 231 26.54 -13.59 -9.07
C VAL A 231 28.03 -13.74 -8.71
N GLY A 232 28.70 -12.68 -8.25
CA GLY A 232 30.09 -12.73 -7.81
C GLY A 232 31.15 -12.68 -8.92
N CYS A 233 30.80 -12.18 -10.11
CA CYS A 233 31.72 -12.01 -11.25
C CYS A 233 32.31 -10.60 -11.36
N CYS A 234 31.95 -9.69 -10.45
CA CYS A 234 32.43 -8.30 -10.48
C CYS A 234 33.79 -8.16 -9.81
N VAL A 235 34.80 -7.80 -10.61
CA VAL A 235 36.20 -7.58 -10.16
C VAL A 235 36.32 -6.48 -9.10
N ILE A 236 35.37 -5.54 -9.04
CA ILE A 236 35.43 -4.41 -8.10
C ILE A 236 35.03 -4.83 -6.67
N CYS A 237 34.00 -5.69 -6.53
CA CYS A 237 33.50 -6.11 -5.23
C CYS A 237 33.86 -7.54 -4.84
N GLU A 238 34.68 -8.22 -5.64
CA GLU A 238 35.15 -9.59 -5.38
C GLU A 238 35.72 -9.77 -3.96
N ASN A 239 36.44 -8.76 -3.46
CA ASN A 239 37.09 -8.81 -2.15
C ASN A 239 36.29 -8.15 -1.01
N PHE A 240 35.11 -7.59 -1.28
CA PHE A 240 34.35 -6.84 -0.26
C PHE A 240 33.94 -7.70 0.94
N PHE A 241 33.74 -9.01 0.74
CA PHE A 241 33.46 -9.91 1.84
C PHE A 241 34.63 -10.00 2.82
N SER A 242 35.83 -10.24 2.30
CA SER A 242 37.04 -10.33 3.14
C SER A 242 37.32 -9.00 3.84
N ASP A 243 37.35 -7.90 3.10
CA ASP A 243 37.72 -6.59 3.62
C ASP A 243 36.72 -6.07 4.68
N LYS A 244 35.41 -6.29 4.45
CA LYS A 244 34.36 -5.65 5.27
C LYS A 244 33.77 -6.58 6.32
N VAL A 245 33.83 -7.90 6.13
CA VAL A 245 33.21 -8.87 7.04
C VAL A 245 34.28 -9.68 7.77
N GLU A 246 35.21 -10.32 7.05
CA GLU A 246 36.21 -11.21 7.67
C GLU A 246 37.22 -10.46 8.52
N GLU A 247 37.77 -9.35 8.01
CA GLU A 247 38.74 -8.52 8.76
C GLU A 247 38.13 -7.85 9.99
N GLN A 248 36.80 -7.74 10.04
CA GLN A 248 36.06 -7.06 11.11
C GLN A 248 35.58 -8.03 12.20
N VAL A 249 35.97 -9.30 12.12
CA VAL A 249 35.70 -10.31 13.16
C VAL A 249 36.57 -10.04 14.38
N SER A 250 35.93 -9.71 15.51
CA SER A 250 36.63 -9.15 16.68
C SER A 250 37.59 -10.12 17.38
N ASN A 251 37.53 -11.44 17.11
CA ASN A 251 38.39 -12.46 17.71
C ASN A 251 38.74 -13.55 16.68
N GLY A 252 40.03 -13.83 16.48
CA GLY A 252 40.59 -14.75 15.47
C GLY A 252 40.19 -16.25 15.56
N SER A 253 39.21 -16.61 16.38
CA SER A 253 38.43 -17.86 16.26
C SER A 253 37.22 -17.80 17.20
N ALA A 254 36.06 -17.37 16.70
CA ALA A 254 34.81 -17.40 17.47
C ALA A 254 33.98 -18.65 17.12
N LYS A 255 33.58 -19.43 18.12
CA LYS A 255 32.54 -20.46 17.93
C LYS A 255 31.18 -19.78 17.98
N ILE A 256 30.45 -19.80 16.86
CA ILE A 256 29.15 -19.13 16.73
C ILE A 256 28.06 -20.18 16.73
N ALA A 257 27.18 -20.12 17.71
CA ALA A 257 25.94 -20.89 17.73
C ALA A 257 24.83 -20.08 17.03
N TRP A 258 24.06 -20.72 16.16
CA TRP A 258 22.93 -20.10 15.48
C TRP A 258 21.79 -21.10 15.36
N SER A 259 20.57 -20.57 15.25
CA SER A 259 19.35 -21.36 15.12
C SER A 259 18.97 -21.48 13.64
N GLN A 260 18.57 -22.68 13.21
CA GLN A 260 18.05 -22.92 11.87
C GLN A 260 16.64 -23.50 11.92
N MET A 261 15.81 -23.15 10.94
CA MET A 261 14.55 -23.84 10.69
C MET A 261 14.82 -25.09 9.85
N ASN A 262 14.24 -26.21 10.28
CA ASN A 262 14.30 -27.49 9.58
C ASN A 262 13.09 -27.65 8.65
N GLU A 263 13.23 -28.49 7.62
CA GLU A 263 12.14 -28.92 6.73
C GLU A 263 11.10 -29.78 7.44
#